data_AF-A0A414AEC9-F1
#
_entry.id   AF-A0A414AEC9-F1
#
_cell.length_a   1.000
_cell.length_b   1.000
_cell.length_c   1.000
_cell.angle_alpha   90.00
_cell.angle_beta   90.00
_cell.angle_gamma   90.00
#
_symmetry.space_group_name_H-M   'P 1'
#
loop_
_entity.id
_entity.type
_entity.pdbx_description
1 polymer ?
#
loop_
_entity_poly.entity_id
_entity_poly.type
_entity_poly.pdbx_seq_one_letter_code
_entity_poly.pdbx_strand_id
1 'polypeptide(L)'
;MEEIIKSYKGFNKDMTCKDKQYEVGKDYEEDKAVACECGMHACEYPLDCFKYYPPSKSVYCEVEQSGDISRHDDDSKIASTKMHIGAQLNIAGVVNAAIKYTKEKVKTTCIESKAATAGDYGAATAGYRGAATAGECGAATSRGKSSTGENGLSVARGNGVKAKGGIGSILVIAEEENSCKISNWKAVVVDGVNIKADTWYMLKDGELIEAED
;
A
#
# COMPACT_ATOMS: atom_id res chain seq x y z
N MET A 1 26.16 16.44 12.14
CA MET A 1 24.96 16.34 12.98
C MET A 1 24.89 14.90 13.45
N GLU A 2 24.75 14.69 14.75
CA GLU A 2 24.57 13.36 15.34
C GLU A 2 23.20 12.81 14.90
N GLU A 3 23.12 11.54 14.54
CA GLU A 3 21.84 10.90 14.19
C GLU A 3 20.98 10.80 15.45
N ILE A 4 19.74 11.29 15.38
CA ILE A 4 18.75 11.18 16.46
C ILE A 4 17.64 10.26 15.96
N ILE A 5 17.52 9.11 16.61
CA ILE A 5 16.50 8.11 16.30
C ILE A 5 15.39 8.23 17.33
N LYS A 6 14.18 8.49 16.84
CA LYS A 6 12.97 8.44 17.66
C LYS A 6 12.54 6.99 17.86
N SER A 7 12.45 6.57 19.11
CA SER A 7 12.11 5.20 19.49
C SER A 7 11.24 5.19 20.76
N TYR A 8 10.91 3.99 21.25
CA TYR A 8 9.94 3.77 22.31
C TYR A 8 10.49 2.79 23.32
N LYS A 9 10.42 3.13 24.61
CA LYS A 9 10.97 2.31 25.69
C LYS A 9 9.90 1.95 26.71
N GLY A 10 9.84 0.67 27.06
CA GLY A 10 9.07 0.17 28.19
C GLY A 10 9.88 0.17 29.49
N PHE A 11 9.19 0.40 30.59
CA PHE A 11 9.73 0.37 31.95
C PHE A 11 8.74 -0.35 32.89
N ASN A 12 9.24 -0.79 34.04
CA ASN A 12 8.37 -1.12 35.17
C ASN A 12 7.58 0.12 35.63
N LYS A 13 6.48 -0.08 36.38
CA LYS A 13 5.60 1.03 36.84
C LYS A 13 6.32 2.11 37.65
N ASP A 14 7.43 1.77 38.29
CA ASP A 14 8.28 2.66 39.06
C ASP A 14 9.35 3.35 38.20
N MET A 15 9.26 3.25 36.86
CA MET A 15 10.24 3.78 35.90
C MET A 15 11.64 3.12 36.00
N THR A 16 11.71 1.90 36.53
CA THR A 16 12.95 1.10 36.48
C THR A 16 13.07 0.30 35.19
N CYS A 17 14.30 0.11 34.74
CA CYS A 17 14.67 -0.89 33.74
C CYS A 17 15.95 -1.58 34.22
N LYS A 18 15.86 -2.86 34.58
CA LYS A 18 16.88 -3.59 35.35
C LYS A 18 17.22 -2.84 36.65
N ASP A 19 18.49 -2.60 36.92
CA ASP A 19 19.01 -1.95 38.13
C ASP A 19 19.10 -0.41 38.00
N LYS A 20 18.50 0.18 36.96
CA LYS A 20 18.57 1.61 36.67
C LYS A 20 17.21 2.29 36.81
N GLN A 21 17.22 3.45 37.45
CA GLN A 21 16.07 4.34 37.60
C GLN A 21 16.08 5.41 36.51
N TYR A 22 14.95 5.56 35.82
CA TYR A 22 14.76 6.57 34.80
C TYR A 22 13.72 7.62 35.22
N GLU A 23 13.83 8.82 34.66
CA GLU A 23 12.87 9.90 34.87
C GLU A 23 12.56 10.60 33.55
N VAL A 24 11.30 11.00 33.38
CA VAL A 24 10.84 11.76 32.22
C VAL A 24 11.54 13.13 32.18
N GLY A 25 12.02 13.51 30.99
CA GLY A 25 12.72 14.75 30.70
C GLY A 25 14.21 14.72 30.99
N LYS A 26 14.79 13.57 31.37
CA LYS A 26 16.22 13.44 31.65
C LYS A 26 16.98 12.75 30.53
N ASP A 27 18.25 13.13 30.42
CA ASP A 27 19.25 12.53 29.56
C ASP A 27 20.10 11.54 30.35
N TYR A 28 20.48 10.47 29.68
CA TYR A 28 21.35 9.43 30.20
C TYR A 28 22.46 9.15 29.19
N GLU A 29 23.61 8.68 29.67
CA GLU A 29 24.73 8.24 28.85
C GLU A 29 25.31 6.91 29.36
N GLU A 30 25.84 6.09 28.44
CA GLU A 30 26.51 4.82 28.71
C GLU A 30 27.81 4.72 27.90
N ASP A 31 28.80 4.02 28.43
CA ASP A 31 30.09 3.85 27.76
C ASP A 31 30.01 2.99 26.48
N LYS A 32 28.98 2.13 26.36
CA LYS A 32 28.82 1.21 25.22
C LYS A 32 27.35 0.96 24.86
N ALA A 33 27.07 0.92 23.57
CA ALA A 33 25.75 0.56 23.01
C ALA A 33 25.55 -0.96 22.93
N VAL A 34 25.47 -1.64 24.09
CA VAL A 34 25.19 -3.10 24.12
C VAL A 34 23.75 -3.35 24.56
N ALA A 35 22.95 -3.89 23.63
CA ALA A 35 21.58 -4.28 23.94
C ALA A 35 21.55 -5.32 25.05
N CYS A 36 20.59 -5.18 25.97
CA CYS A 36 20.39 -6.12 27.07
C CYS A 36 21.54 -6.23 28.09
N GLU A 37 22.65 -5.49 28.00
CA GLU A 37 23.65 -5.38 29.08
C GLU A 37 23.46 -4.08 29.86
N CYS A 38 23.53 -2.92 29.18
CA CYS A 38 23.60 -1.60 29.84
C CYS A 38 22.25 -0.92 30.12
N GLY A 39 21.11 -1.51 29.73
CA GLY A 39 19.77 -0.97 30.03
C GLY A 39 19.25 0.11 29.06
N MET A 40 20.12 0.71 28.25
CA MET A 40 19.78 1.64 27.16
C MET A 40 19.35 0.93 25.87
N HIS A 41 18.22 0.22 25.92
CA HIS A 41 17.58 -0.29 24.72
C HIS A 41 16.15 0.27 24.59
N ALA A 42 15.71 0.49 23.36
CA ALA A 42 14.35 0.87 23.01
C ALA A 42 13.97 0.23 21.68
N CYS A 43 12.71 0.32 21.28
CA CYS A 43 12.19 -0.22 20.03
C CYS A 43 11.85 0.92 19.07
N GLU A 44 12.32 0.87 17.83
CA GLU A 44 11.88 1.82 16.79
C GLU A 44 10.37 1.62 16.50
N TYR A 45 9.86 0.39 16.52
CA TYR A 45 8.43 0.11 16.41
C TYR A 45 7.78 0.04 17.81
N PRO A 46 6.80 0.91 18.14
CA PRO A 46 6.27 1.02 19.50
C PRO A 46 5.70 -0.28 20.10
N LEU A 47 5.02 -1.10 19.32
CA LEU A 47 4.37 -2.31 19.83
C LEU A 47 5.36 -3.45 20.13
N ASP A 48 6.58 -3.37 19.62
CA ASP A 48 7.62 -4.34 20.01
C ASP A 48 8.00 -4.20 21.49
N CYS A 49 7.77 -3.03 22.11
CA CYS A 49 7.91 -2.86 23.56
C CYS A 49 7.10 -3.91 24.35
N PHE A 50 5.95 -4.36 23.83
CA PHE A 50 5.05 -5.27 24.54
C PHE A 50 5.61 -6.68 24.68
N LYS A 51 6.56 -7.07 23.81
CA LYS A 51 7.28 -8.34 23.93
C LYS A 51 8.13 -8.41 25.20
N TYR A 52 8.64 -7.25 25.64
CA TYR A 52 9.56 -7.12 26.78
C TYR A 52 8.86 -6.63 28.04
N TYR A 53 7.93 -5.70 27.88
CA TYR A 53 7.21 -5.03 28.94
C TYR A 53 5.72 -5.19 28.71
N PRO A 54 5.02 -6.11 29.40
CA PRO A 54 3.60 -6.34 29.18
C PRO A 54 2.77 -5.13 29.64
N PRO A 55 1.75 -4.68 28.85
CA PRO A 55 0.96 -3.48 29.13
C PRO A 55 0.26 -3.43 30.49
N SER A 56 -0.05 -4.58 31.08
CA SER A 56 -0.71 -4.66 32.38
C SER A 56 0.20 -4.29 33.56
N LYS A 57 1.52 -4.34 33.37
CA LYS A 57 2.52 -4.19 34.43
C LYS A 57 3.56 -3.10 34.16
N SER A 58 3.43 -2.36 33.06
CA SER A 58 4.50 -1.53 32.54
C SER A 58 4.00 -0.14 32.14
N VAL A 59 4.95 0.79 32.01
CA VAL A 59 4.73 2.12 31.44
C VAL A 59 5.64 2.31 30.24
N TYR A 60 5.31 3.24 29.35
CA TYR A 60 6.03 3.45 28.09
C TYR A 60 6.34 4.92 27.91
N CYS A 61 7.52 5.23 27.41
CA CYS A 61 7.89 6.58 26.99
C CYS A 61 8.33 6.58 25.54
N GLU A 62 8.08 7.71 24.89
CA GLU A 62 8.85 8.11 23.72
C GLU A 62 10.26 8.48 24.17
N VAL A 63 11.27 8.06 23.42
CA VAL A 63 12.67 8.37 23.71
C VAL A 63 13.39 8.80 22.44
N GLU A 64 14.43 9.59 22.61
CA GLU A 64 15.35 9.96 21.53
C GLU A 64 16.70 9.32 21.81
N GLN A 65 17.21 8.53 20.87
CA GLN A 65 18.49 7.82 20.99
C GLN A 65 19.52 8.41 20.03
N SER A 66 20.75 8.56 20.52
CA SER A 66 21.89 9.08 19.77
C SER A 66 23.21 8.48 20.28
N GLY A 67 24.34 8.95 19.77
CA GLY A 67 25.66 8.37 20.03
C GLY A 67 25.93 7.14 19.18
N ASP A 68 26.64 6.17 19.73
CA ASP A 68 26.84 4.88 19.07
C ASP A 68 25.53 4.10 19.10
N ILE A 69 25.13 3.52 17.97
CA ILE A 69 23.89 2.77 17.83
C ILE A 69 24.20 1.33 17.44
N SER A 70 23.64 0.38 18.19
CA SER A 70 23.70 -1.05 17.88
C SER A 70 22.31 -1.55 17.50
N ARG A 71 22.17 -2.09 16.29
CA ARG A 71 20.94 -2.68 15.75
C ARG A 71 21.11 -4.20 15.69
N HIS A 72 20.03 -4.94 15.93
CA HIS A 72 19.97 -6.38 15.73
C HIS A 72 18.97 -6.71 14.62
N ASP A 73 19.19 -7.82 13.91
CA ASP A 73 18.38 -8.17 12.72
C ASP A 73 17.00 -8.80 13.07
N ASP A 74 16.79 -9.19 14.33
CA ASP A 74 15.62 -9.99 14.75
C ASP A 74 14.36 -9.15 15.04
N ASP A 75 14.51 -7.92 15.53
CA ASP A 75 13.40 -7.02 15.84
C ASP A 75 13.79 -5.54 15.76
N SER A 76 12.84 -4.63 16.05
CA SER A 76 13.11 -3.19 16.00
C SER A 76 13.90 -2.64 17.20
N LYS A 77 14.48 -3.52 18.04
CA LYS A 77 15.20 -3.10 19.22
C LYS A 77 16.58 -2.58 18.84
N ILE A 78 16.88 -1.40 19.36
CA ILE A 78 18.18 -0.74 19.22
C ILE A 78 18.73 -0.39 20.58
N ALA A 79 20.06 -0.40 20.70
CA ALA A 79 20.78 0.11 21.85
C ALA A 79 21.58 1.36 21.48
N SER A 80 21.73 2.28 22.42
CA SER A 80 22.47 3.53 22.20
C SER A 80 23.40 3.86 23.38
N THR A 81 24.38 4.74 23.15
CA THR A 81 25.18 5.32 24.25
C THR A 81 24.56 6.58 24.84
N LYS A 82 23.62 7.24 24.14
CA LYS A 82 22.86 8.37 24.68
C LYS A 82 21.37 8.15 24.52
N MET A 83 20.59 8.57 25.50
CA MET A 83 19.13 8.48 25.45
C MET A 83 18.48 9.60 26.25
N HIS A 84 17.58 10.34 25.61
CA HIS A 84 16.67 11.26 26.27
C HIS A 84 15.33 10.58 26.53
N ILE A 85 14.86 10.62 27.78
CA ILE A 85 13.53 10.10 28.13
C ILE A 85 12.48 11.18 27.90
N GLY A 86 11.72 11.04 26.81
CA GLY A 86 10.65 11.95 26.48
C GLY A 86 9.34 11.65 27.22
N ALA A 87 8.23 12.10 26.63
CA ALA A 87 6.91 12.01 27.25
C ALA A 87 6.47 10.56 27.48
N GLN A 88 5.84 10.33 28.64
CA GLN A 88 5.16 9.07 28.92
C GLN A 88 3.88 8.95 28.09
N LEU A 89 3.67 7.77 27.50
CA LEU A 89 2.53 7.46 26.64
C LEU A 89 1.53 6.57 27.40
N ASN A 90 0.24 6.87 27.23
CA ASN A 90 -0.80 5.89 27.54
C ASN A 90 -0.91 4.85 26.40
N ILE A 91 -1.68 3.77 26.60
CA ILE A 91 -1.82 2.71 25.59
C ILE A 91 -2.34 3.24 24.25
N ALA A 92 -3.29 4.17 24.27
CA ALA A 92 -3.77 4.81 23.04
C ALA A 92 -2.65 5.58 22.32
N GLY A 93 -1.76 6.24 23.06
CA GLY A 93 -0.57 6.92 22.55
C GLY A 93 0.41 5.97 21.88
N VAL A 94 0.69 4.81 22.51
CA VAL A 94 1.56 3.77 21.93
C VAL A 94 0.95 3.21 20.63
N VAL A 95 -0.37 2.94 20.62
CA VAL A 95 -1.07 2.46 19.42
C VAL A 95 -1.06 3.52 18.31
N ASN A 96 -1.31 4.79 18.63
CA ASN A 96 -1.27 5.88 17.65
C ASN A 96 0.14 6.06 17.07
N ALA A 97 1.19 5.95 17.90
CA ALA A 97 2.56 5.95 17.44
C ALA A 97 2.83 4.78 16.46
N ALA A 98 2.29 3.60 16.72
CA ALA A 98 2.48 2.43 15.87
C ALA A 98 1.76 2.59 14.51
N ILE A 99 0.56 3.17 14.53
CA ILE A 99 -0.18 3.54 13.32
C ILE A 99 0.64 4.54 12.50
N LYS A 100 1.19 5.58 13.15
CA LYS A 100 2.01 6.60 12.48
C LYS A 100 3.28 5.99 11.85
N TYR A 101 4.05 5.23 12.62
CA TYR A 101 5.24 4.52 12.15
C TYR A 101 4.94 3.64 10.93
N THR A 102 3.83 2.89 10.98
CA THR A 102 3.41 2.02 9.87
C THR A 102 3.04 2.85 8.65
N LYS A 103 2.26 3.92 8.82
CA LYS A 103 1.88 4.81 7.70
C LYS A 103 3.07 5.46 7.02
N GLU A 104 4.09 5.88 7.76
CA GLU A 104 5.30 6.50 7.20
C GLU A 104 6.15 5.49 6.40
N LYS A 105 6.11 4.21 6.76
CA LYS A 105 6.86 3.13 6.08
C LYS A 105 6.07 2.42 4.98
N VAL A 106 4.74 2.57 4.96
CA VAL A 106 3.91 2.11 3.86
C VAL A 106 4.07 3.06 2.69
N LYS A 107 4.63 2.55 1.58
CA LYS A 107 4.55 3.22 0.28
C LYS A 107 3.09 3.14 -0.17
N THR A 108 2.35 4.24 -0.12
CA THR A 108 0.95 4.29 -0.57
C THR A 108 0.90 4.17 -2.09
N THR A 109 1.07 2.96 -2.65
CA THR A 109 0.90 2.69 -4.08
C THR A 109 -0.53 2.26 -4.44
N CYS A 110 -1.44 2.21 -3.49
CA CYS A 110 -2.86 1.85 -3.67
C CYS A 110 -3.66 2.82 -2.79
N ILE A 111 -4.63 3.64 -3.21
CA ILE A 111 -5.76 3.43 -4.14
C ILE A 111 -6.11 4.81 -4.72
N GLU A 112 -5.74 5.07 -5.98
CA GLU A 112 -6.36 6.12 -6.80
C GLU A 112 -6.87 5.43 -8.05
N SER A 113 -8.14 5.01 -8.05
CA SER A 113 -8.90 4.63 -9.26
C SER A 113 -8.14 3.83 -10.33
N LYS A 114 -7.27 2.88 -9.92
CA LYS A 114 -6.33 2.24 -10.85
C LYS A 114 -7.02 1.18 -11.68
N ALA A 115 -6.66 1.14 -12.96
CA ALA A 115 -7.07 0.12 -13.88
C ALA A 115 -6.96 -1.29 -13.23
N ALA A 116 -8.01 -2.10 -13.35
CA ALA A 116 -7.93 -3.50 -12.98
C ALA A 116 -7.00 -4.18 -13.98
N THR A 117 -5.89 -4.74 -13.51
CA THR A 117 -4.92 -5.43 -14.37
C THR A 117 -4.88 -6.92 -14.02
N ALA A 118 -4.84 -7.77 -15.03
CA ALA A 118 -4.60 -9.19 -14.90
C ALA A 118 -3.51 -9.61 -15.90
N GLY A 119 -2.71 -10.62 -15.54
CA GLY A 119 -1.70 -11.20 -16.44
C GLY A 119 -2.32 -12.09 -17.51
N ASP A 120 -1.49 -12.89 -18.17
CA ASP A 120 -1.93 -13.85 -19.18
C ASP A 120 -2.92 -14.86 -18.58
N TYR A 121 -3.94 -15.22 -19.35
CA TYR A 121 -5.05 -16.09 -18.94
C TYR A 121 -5.86 -15.54 -17.75
N GLY A 122 -5.65 -14.28 -17.35
CA GLY A 122 -6.31 -13.65 -16.22
C GLY A 122 -7.61 -12.93 -16.59
N ALA A 123 -8.45 -12.69 -15.58
CA ALA A 123 -9.67 -11.88 -15.72
C ALA A 123 -9.52 -10.56 -14.95
N ALA A 124 -9.70 -9.44 -15.65
CA ALA A 124 -9.69 -8.09 -15.08
C ALA A 124 -11.11 -7.47 -15.12
N THR A 125 -11.58 -6.98 -13.97
CA THR A 125 -12.90 -6.35 -13.85
C THR A 125 -12.78 -4.97 -13.21
N ALA A 126 -13.25 -3.93 -13.90
CA ALA A 126 -13.20 -2.56 -13.41
C ALA A 126 -14.60 -1.93 -13.30
N GLY A 127 -14.81 -1.11 -12.27
CA GLY A 127 -16.09 -0.48 -11.94
C GLY A 127 -16.44 0.76 -12.78
N TYR A 128 -17.21 1.67 -12.22
CA TYR A 128 -17.67 2.90 -12.89
C TYR A 128 -16.49 3.75 -13.38
N ARG A 129 -16.44 4.04 -14.69
CA ARG A 129 -15.32 4.73 -15.36
C ARG A 129 -13.95 4.07 -15.18
N GLY A 130 -13.93 2.81 -14.74
CA GLY A 130 -12.70 2.05 -14.57
C GLY A 130 -12.13 1.58 -15.91
N ALA A 131 -10.82 1.38 -15.96
CA ALA A 131 -10.16 0.67 -17.04
C ALA A 131 -9.87 -0.77 -16.60
N ALA A 132 -10.11 -1.76 -17.46
CA ALA A 132 -9.72 -3.15 -17.23
C ALA A 132 -8.74 -3.60 -18.32
N THR A 133 -7.64 -4.21 -17.93
CA THR A 133 -6.60 -4.71 -18.84
C THR A 133 -6.25 -6.15 -18.48
N ALA A 134 -6.35 -7.08 -19.42
CA ALA A 134 -5.87 -8.46 -19.24
C ALA A 134 -4.81 -8.83 -20.30
N GLY A 135 -3.98 -9.83 -20.00
CA GLY A 135 -2.92 -10.31 -20.89
C GLY A 135 -3.43 -11.20 -22.05
N GLU A 136 -2.53 -11.99 -22.62
CA GLU A 136 -2.82 -12.97 -23.68
C GLU A 136 -3.88 -13.96 -23.20
N CYS A 137 -4.86 -14.29 -24.06
CA CYS A 137 -5.98 -15.18 -23.72
C CYS A 137 -6.77 -14.73 -22.47
N GLY A 138 -6.64 -13.47 -22.05
CA GLY A 138 -7.31 -12.92 -20.87
C GLY A 138 -8.70 -12.34 -21.19
N ALA A 139 -9.44 -11.95 -20.14
CA ALA A 139 -10.73 -11.28 -20.26
C ALA A 139 -10.76 -9.96 -19.49
N ALA A 140 -11.10 -8.86 -20.16
CA ALA A 140 -11.22 -7.53 -19.55
C ALA A 140 -12.65 -7.02 -19.65
N THR A 141 -13.25 -6.67 -18.50
CA THR A 141 -14.62 -6.13 -18.43
C THR A 141 -14.65 -4.81 -17.66
N SER A 142 -15.31 -3.79 -18.21
CA SER A 142 -15.37 -2.47 -17.58
C SER A 142 -16.62 -1.66 -17.94
N ARG A 143 -16.91 -0.62 -17.15
CA ARG A 143 -17.81 0.50 -17.54
C ARG A 143 -17.04 1.75 -17.98
N GLY A 144 -15.89 1.54 -18.63
CA GLY A 144 -15.02 2.59 -19.13
C GLY A 144 -14.23 2.09 -20.34
N LYS A 145 -13.01 1.64 -20.09
CA LYS A 145 -12.09 1.14 -21.13
C LYS A 145 -11.71 -0.32 -20.86
N SER A 146 -11.85 -1.20 -21.85
CA SER A 146 -11.42 -2.61 -21.73
C SER A 146 -10.36 -2.97 -22.76
N SER A 147 -9.23 -3.51 -22.31
CA SER A 147 -8.10 -3.91 -23.15
C SER A 147 -7.70 -5.35 -22.87
N THR A 148 -7.41 -6.13 -23.91
CA THR A 148 -6.83 -7.48 -23.77
C THR A 148 -5.63 -7.67 -24.68
N GLY A 149 -4.83 -8.72 -24.44
CA GLY A 149 -3.78 -9.15 -25.37
C GLY A 149 -4.35 -9.91 -26.59
N GLU A 150 -3.49 -10.70 -27.24
CA GLU A 150 -3.90 -11.60 -28.32
C GLU A 150 -4.89 -12.67 -27.82
N ASN A 151 -5.83 -13.07 -28.68
CA ASN A 151 -6.83 -14.10 -28.40
C ASN A 151 -7.67 -13.86 -27.12
N GLY A 152 -7.71 -12.62 -26.63
CA GLY A 152 -8.46 -12.23 -25.43
C GLY A 152 -9.91 -11.83 -25.70
N LEU A 153 -10.59 -11.39 -24.65
CA LEU A 153 -11.96 -10.86 -24.70
C LEU A 153 -12.07 -9.51 -23.99
N SER A 154 -12.35 -8.44 -24.72
CA SER A 154 -12.59 -7.11 -24.16
C SER A 154 -14.07 -6.75 -24.24
N VAL A 155 -14.72 -6.57 -23.09
CA VAL A 155 -16.12 -6.14 -23.00
C VAL A 155 -16.22 -4.79 -22.30
N ALA A 156 -16.81 -3.80 -22.96
CA ALA A 156 -17.07 -2.50 -22.35
C ALA A 156 -18.55 -2.12 -22.49
N ARG A 157 -19.18 -1.74 -21.38
CA ARG A 157 -20.61 -1.38 -21.34
C ARG A 157 -20.83 -0.06 -20.60
N GLY A 158 -21.43 0.93 -21.28
CA GLY A 158 -21.74 2.22 -20.69
C GLY A 158 -21.80 3.35 -21.72
N ASN A 159 -21.77 4.60 -21.24
CA ASN A 159 -21.75 5.77 -22.11
C ASN A 159 -20.31 6.10 -22.52
N GLY A 160 -20.04 6.23 -23.83
CA GLY A 160 -18.71 6.59 -24.34
C GLY A 160 -17.60 5.56 -24.02
N VAL A 161 -17.98 4.29 -23.85
CA VAL A 161 -17.04 3.22 -23.54
C VAL A 161 -16.20 2.81 -24.75
N LYS A 162 -15.01 2.28 -24.49
CA LYS A 162 -14.06 1.86 -25.52
C LYS A 162 -13.53 0.46 -25.25
N ALA A 163 -13.26 -0.31 -26.30
CA ALA A 163 -12.59 -1.60 -26.20
C ALA A 163 -11.45 -1.71 -27.21
N LYS A 164 -10.37 -2.38 -26.84
CA LYS A 164 -9.28 -2.79 -27.75
C LYS A 164 -8.77 -4.19 -27.41
N GLY A 165 -8.03 -4.80 -28.32
CA GLY A 165 -7.34 -6.04 -28.04
C GLY A 165 -6.30 -6.37 -29.12
N GLY A 166 -5.49 -7.40 -28.85
CA GLY A 166 -4.54 -7.95 -29.82
C GLY A 166 -5.24 -8.76 -30.92
N ILE A 167 -4.48 -9.26 -31.89
CA ILE A 167 -5.00 -10.13 -32.96
C ILE A 167 -5.75 -11.33 -32.37
N GLY A 168 -6.87 -11.70 -32.99
CA GLY A 168 -7.73 -12.81 -32.58
C GLY A 168 -8.62 -12.50 -31.37
N SER A 169 -8.45 -11.35 -30.72
CA SER A 169 -9.32 -10.96 -29.62
C SER A 169 -10.75 -10.65 -30.09
N ILE A 170 -11.71 -10.86 -29.20
CA ILE A 170 -13.11 -10.47 -29.41
C ILE A 170 -13.37 -9.18 -28.64
N LEU A 171 -13.90 -8.16 -29.33
CA LEU A 171 -14.33 -6.91 -28.73
C LEU A 171 -15.86 -6.89 -28.67
N VAL A 172 -16.42 -6.60 -27.49
CA VAL A 172 -17.85 -6.37 -27.29
C VAL A 172 -18.05 -5.00 -26.70
N ILE A 173 -18.74 -4.13 -27.42
CA ILE A 173 -19.01 -2.76 -27.00
C ILE A 173 -20.52 -2.57 -26.95
N ALA A 174 -21.04 -2.20 -25.79
CA ALA A 174 -22.46 -1.92 -25.58
C ALA A 174 -22.63 -0.49 -25.04
N GLU A 175 -23.24 0.37 -25.85
CA GLU A 175 -23.52 1.76 -25.51
C GLU A 175 -24.83 1.87 -24.73
N GLU A 176 -24.84 2.74 -23.72
CA GLU A 176 -26.00 3.02 -22.89
C GLU A 176 -26.48 4.47 -23.00
N GLU A 177 -27.80 4.63 -22.95
CA GLU A 177 -28.45 5.89 -22.60
C GLU A 177 -28.32 6.19 -21.09
N ASN A 178 -28.62 7.41 -20.67
CA ASN A 178 -28.63 7.81 -19.24
C ASN A 178 -29.54 6.91 -18.36
N SER A 179 -30.50 6.21 -18.96
CA SER A 179 -31.41 5.26 -18.31
C SER A 179 -30.81 3.86 -18.08
N CYS A 180 -29.54 3.63 -18.44
CA CYS A 180 -28.89 2.30 -18.51
C CYS A 180 -29.51 1.34 -19.54
N LYS A 181 -30.44 1.83 -20.37
CA LYS A 181 -30.97 1.12 -21.53
C LYS A 181 -29.87 1.04 -22.60
N ILE A 182 -29.69 -0.14 -23.20
CA ILE A 182 -28.77 -0.32 -24.31
C ILE A 182 -29.33 0.41 -25.53
N SER A 183 -28.57 1.38 -26.07
CA SER A 183 -28.88 2.06 -27.32
C SER A 183 -28.38 1.24 -28.51
N ASN A 184 -27.10 0.83 -28.46
CA ASN A 184 -26.41 0.10 -29.52
C ASN A 184 -25.44 -0.92 -28.92
N TRP A 185 -25.14 -1.99 -29.67
CA TRP A 185 -24.04 -2.88 -29.33
C TRP A 185 -23.47 -3.56 -30.58
N LYS A 186 -22.18 -3.90 -30.54
CA LYS A 186 -21.51 -4.72 -31.56
C LYS A 186 -20.52 -5.69 -30.91
N ALA A 187 -20.31 -6.82 -31.56
CA ALA A 187 -19.25 -7.78 -31.27
C ALA A 187 -18.41 -7.98 -32.55
N VAL A 188 -17.09 -7.86 -32.45
CA VAL A 188 -16.17 -8.01 -33.58
C VAL A 188 -14.94 -8.81 -33.18
N VAL A 189 -14.29 -9.42 -34.18
CA VAL A 189 -12.99 -10.08 -34.02
C VAL A 189 -11.90 -9.14 -34.54
N VAL A 190 -10.81 -8.99 -33.81
CA VAL A 190 -9.63 -8.25 -34.24
C VAL A 190 -8.85 -9.09 -35.25
N ASP A 191 -9.03 -8.81 -36.53
CA ASP A 191 -8.45 -9.57 -37.64
C ASP A 191 -7.17 -8.95 -38.22
N GLY A 192 -6.83 -7.72 -37.82
CA GLY A 192 -5.69 -6.95 -38.33
C GLY A 192 -5.89 -6.33 -39.71
N VAL A 193 -7.05 -6.54 -40.35
CA VAL A 193 -7.37 -6.03 -41.69
C VAL A 193 -8.51 -5.03 -41.62
N ASN A 194 -9.68 -5.46 -41.13
CA ASN A 194 -10.84 -4.61 -40.92
C ASN A 194 -10.83 -3.99 -39.53
N ILE A 195 -10.37 -4.75 -38.53
CA ILE A 195 -10.25 -4.33 -37.15
C ILE A 195 -8.77 -4.47 -36.74
N LYS A 196 -8.11 -3.32 -36.58
CA LYS A 196 -6.69 -3.23 -36.26
C LYS A 196 -6.43 -3.68 -34.82
N ALA A 197 -5.33 -4.39 -34.62
CA ALA A 197 -4.83 -4.71 -33.29
C ALA A 197 -4.45 -3.44 -32.51
N ASP A 198 -4.55 -3.53 -31.17
CA ASP A 198 -4.13 -2.50 -30.22
C ASP A 198 -4.74 -1.11 -30.45
N THR A 199 -5.84 -1.04 -31.19
CA THR A 199 -6.55 0.18 -31.55
C THR A 199 -7.85 0.27 -30.74
N TRP A 200 -8.11 1.44 -30.15
CA TRP A 200 -9.35 1.67 -29.42
C TRP A 200 -10.52 1.80 -30.39
N TYR A 201 -11.60 1.08 -30.09
CA TYR A 201 -12.87 1.16 -30.81
C TYR A 201 -13.99 1.59 -29.88
N MET A 202 -14.93 2.36 -30.41
CA MET A 202 -16.18 2.75 -29.75
C MET A 202 -17.35 2.73 -30.74
N LEU A 203 -18.57 2.80 -30.23
CA LEU A 203 -19.74 3.02 -31.06
C LEU A 203 -20.04 4.51 -31.18
N LYS A 204 -20.36 4.94 -32.39
CA LYS A 204 -20.92 6.26 -32.69
C LYS A 204 -22.07 6.08 -33.66
N ASP A 205 -23.28 6.48 -33.23
CA ASP A 205 -24.50 6.30 -34.01
C ASP A 205 -24.73 4.84 -34.46
N GLY A 206 -24.35 3.88 -33.61
CA GLY A 206 -24.44 2.44 -33.88
C GLY A 206 -23.31 1.88 -34.75
N GLU A 207 -22.44 2.72 -35.31
CA GLU A 207 -21.28 2.29 -36.09
C GLU A 207 -20.01 2.18 -35.27
N LEU A 208 -19.19 1.18 -35.60
CA LEU A 208 -17.91 0.96 -34.93
C LEU A 208 -16.87 1.90 -35.55
N ILE A 209 -16.24 2.73 -34.74
CA ILE A 209 -15.22 3.68 -35.18
C ILE A 209 -13.94 3.55 -34.35
N GLU A 210 -12.81 3.86 -34.96
CA GLU A 210 -11.54 4.06 -34.24
C GLU A 210 -11.65 5.28 -33.32
N ALA A 211 -11.02 5.20 -32.16
CA ALA A 211 -11.00 6.24 -31.14
C ALA A 211 -9.57 6.49 -30.65
N GLU A 212 -9.30 7.71 -30.21
CA GLU A 212 -8.11 8.00 -29.41
C GLU A 212 -8.25 7.41 -28.00
N ASP A 213 -7.16 7.36 -27.23
CA ASP A 213 -7.20 6.92 -25.83
C ASP A 213 -8.07 7.87 -24.98
#